data_AF-A0A382JH17-F1
#
_entry.id   AF-A0A382JH17-F1
#
_cell.length_a   1.000
_cell.length_b   1.000
_cell.length_c   1.000
_cell.angle_alpha   90.00
_cell.angle_beta   90.00
_cell.angle_gamma   90.00
#
_symmetry.space_group_name_H-M   'P 1'
#
loop_
_entity.id
_entity.type
_entity.pdbx_description
1 polymer ?
#
loop_
_entity_poly.entity_id
_entity_poly.type
_entity_poly.pdbx_seq_one_letter_code
_entity_poly.pdbx_strand_id
1 'polypeptide(L)'
;IVVMPVFSGKKRIAWTANIAHWPALGGMAPGGISADATEIFQEGLQLPVIKLFNQGKPIQSVIDIIISNSRVPQYTKGDMWAAIASIRVGEKRIKDISEKYGRDTFEKSVDLFMEYGENSSLDSLKKLKNGTYYGEDYLDNGKKIQVKVTITNKEFIVDLRNNPVQDTGPNNASYDGTVVSAQMAFKGVTSSDFICNAGTFRPLKVICDEGSMFNPTRPAAQGIYYETEIRSYDLIWKTISHLNPDKSTAGSFASICGTFMGGTHPDTNEPFIIIEPQIGGWGASAAGDGMSANFSAFHGDTFNTPAEIHEARHGLYVNQMRLNNQEGGEGKFNGGKGIIMDYRVRSKNAWVSVAYTRSKTLPWSLNKGREGSANYIEVIRKNKKIEKYSVVTGLGLEPGDIVRIYTGNGGGFGDPKKRNKEMIKSDLQIPDWITEMKN
;
A
#
# COMPACT_ATOMS: atom_id res chain seq x y z
N ILE A 1 -14.09 1.88 7.90
CA ILE A 1 -13.55 2.14 9.26
C ILE A 1 -14.70 1.97 10.26
N VAL A 2 -14.48 1.23 11.36
CA VAL A 2 -15.43 1.15 12.48
C VAL A 2 -14.76 1.77 13.70
N VAL A 3 -15.48 2.65 14.41
CA VAL A 3 -14.98 3.32 15.62
C VAL A 3 -15.93 3.13 16.79
N MET A 4 -15.37 3.02 18.00
CA MET A 4 -16.17 2.91 19.23
C MET A 4 -15.58 3.78 20.34
N PRO A 5 -16.40 4.65 20.98
CA PRO A 5 -15.96 5.46 22.10
C PRO A 5 -15.80 4.61 23.36
N VAL A 6 -14.78 4.91 24.17
CA VAL A 6 -14.52 4.27 25.46
C VAL A 6 -14.85 5.24 26.58
N PHE A 7 -15.60 4.79 27.58
CA PHE A 7 -16.05 5.61 28.71
C PHE A 7 -15.55 5.08 30.05
N SER A 8 -15.16 6.01 30.93
CA SER A 8 -14.99 5.78 32.38
C SER A 8 -16.08 6.55 33.11
N GLY A 9 -17.07 5.83 33.64
CA GLY A 9 -18.32 6.43 34.11
C GLY A 9 -19.06 7.16 32.98
N LYS A 10 -19.31 8.47 33.16
CA LYS A 10 -19.97 9.33 32.15
C LYS A 10 -18.99 10.06 31.22
N LYS A 11 -17.67 9.96 31.45
CA LYS A 11 -16.66 10.69 30.66
C LYS A 11 -16.06 9.78 29.60
N ARG A 12 -16.03 10.24 28.34
CA ARG A 12 -15.31 9.56 27.26
C ARG A 12 -13.81 9.79 27.43
N ILE A 13 -13.04 8.71 27.49
CA ILE A 13 -11.59 8.75 27.73
C ILE A 13 -10.76 8.35 26.50
N ALA A 14 -11.33 7.63 25.55
CA ALA A 14 -10.63 7.22 24.33
C ALA A 14 -11.60 6.89 23.19
N TRP A 15 -11.03 6.62 22.02
CA TRP A 15 -11.68 5.92 20.91
C TRP A 15 -10.86 4.69 20.55
N THR A 16 -11.55 3.65 20.11
CA THR A 16 -10.94 2.50 19.45
C THR A 16 -11.39 2.51 18.01
N ALA A 17 -10.49 2.16 17.10
CA ALA A 17 -10.75 2.16 15.67
C ALA A 17 -10.21 0.88 15.04
N ASN A 18 -10.94 0.37 14.06
CA ASN A 18 -10.47 -0.65 13.14
C ASN A 18 -10.66 -0.15 11.72
N ILE A 19 -9.59 -0.24 10.94
CA ILE A 19 -9.59 -0.07 9.49
C ILE A 19 -9.21 -1.41 8.87
N ALA A 20 -10.05 -1.88 7.96
CA ALA A 20 -9.84 -3.09 7.19
C ALA A 20 -10.41 -2.86 5.80
N HIS A 21 -9.75 -3.41 4.78
CA HIS A 21 -10.27 -3.41 3.42
C HIS A 21 -11.40 -4.45 3.32
N TRP A 22 -12.54 -4.07 2.73
CA TRP A 22 -13.69 -4.96 2.59
C TRP A 22 -13.85 -5.38 1.13
N PRO A 23 -14.20 -6.65 0.85
CA PRO A 23 -14.07 -7.23 -0.49
C PRO A 23 -15.03 -6.66 -1.53
N ALA A 24 -16.18 -6.11 -1.11
CA ALA A 24 -17.10 -5.41 -1.99
C ALA A 24 -18.07 -4.54 -1.19
N LEU A 25 -18.18 -3.27 -1.58
CA LEU A 25 -19.16 -2.31 -1.07
C LEU A 25 -19.91 -1.61 -2.22
N GLY A 26 -20.04 -2.29 -3.35
CA GLY A 26 -20.70 -1.79 -4.56
C GLY A 26 -19.70 -1.24 -5.57
N GLY A 27 -20.08 -0.16 -6.25
CA GLY A 27 -19.27 0.47 -7.29
C GLY A 27 -19.50 -0.13 -8.68
N MET A 28 -19.01 0.57 -9.71
CA MET A 28 -19.24 0.22 -11.11
C MET A 28 -18.60 -1.10 -11.52
N ALA A 29 -17.49 -1.47 -10.89
CA ALA A 29 -16.74 -2.69 -11.17
C ALA A 29 -16.83 -3.69 -10.00
N PRO A 30 -16.82 -4.99 -10.28
CA PRO A 30 -16.57 -6.02 -9.28
C PRO A 30 -15.27 -5.75 -8.49
N GLY A 31 -15.31 -5.96 -7.17
CA GLY A 31 -14.18 -5.67 -6.28
C GLY A 31 -14.01 -4.22 -5.85
N GLY A 32 -14.90 -3.32 -6.29
CA GLY A 32 -14.91 -1.93 -5.85
C GLY A 32 -13.77 -1.06 -6.40
N ILE A 33 -12.83 -1.65 -7.15
CA ILE A 33 -11.73 -0.96 -7.81
C ILE A 33 -11.95 -0.94 -9.32
N SER A 34 -11.99 0.26 -9.89
CA SER A 34 -12.14 0.51 -11.32
C SER A 34 -11.17 1.59 -11.74
N ALA A 35 -10.37 1.34 -12.78
CA ALA A 35 -9.55 2.35 -13.43
C ALA A 35 -10.36 3.35 -14.27
N ASP A 36 -11.63 3.02 -14.53
CA ASP A 36 -12.53 3.79 -15.39
C ASP A 36 -13.49 4.68 -14.58
N ALA A 37 -13.38 4.67 -13.25
CA ALA A 37 -14.18 5.56 -12.41
C ALA A 37 -13.74 7.02 -12.57
N THR A 38 -14.70 7.89 -12.88
CA THR A 38 -14.50 9.32 -13.08
C THR A 38 -15.06 10.15 -11.93
N GLU A 39 -15.97 9.59 -11.15
CA GLU A 39 -16.54 10.21 -9.97
C GLU A 39 -16.67 9.24 -8.79
N ILE A 40 -16.53 9.76 -7.58
CA ILE A 40 -16.59 9.00 -6.31
C ILE A 40 -17.90 8.20 -6.14
N PHE A 41 -18.98 8.60 -6.81
CA PHE A 41 -20.26 7.89 -6.78
C PHE A 41 -20.20 6.52 -7.46
N GLN A 42 -19.26 6.34 -8.39
CA GLN A 42 -19.04 5.08 -9.08
C GLN A 42 -18.17 4.10 -8.27
N GLU A 43 -17.67 4.50 -7.11
CA GLU A 43 -16.76 3.73 -6.26
C GLU A 43 -17.47 3.05 -5.09
N GLY A 44 -18.80 3.10 -5.08
CA GLY A 44 -19.64 2.34 -4.17
C GLY A 44 -20.19 3.14 -3.00
N LEU A 45 -20.53 2.42 -1.94
CA LEU A 45 -21.30 2.94 -0.82
C LEU A 45 -20.51 3.95 0.01
N GLN A 46 -21.06 5.17 0.11
CA GLN A 46 -20.48 6.25 0.91
C GLN A 46 -21.30 6.46 2.19
N LEU A 47 -20.64 6.31 3.35
CA LEU A 47 -21.27 6.40 4.66
C LEU A 47 -20.73 7.62 5.43
N PRO A 48 -21.51 8.71 5.60
CA PRO A 48 -21.05 9.93 6.24
C PRO A 48 -21.06 9.80 7.79
N VAL A 49 -20.12 9.01 8.33
CA VAL A 49 -19.92 8.79 9.79
C VAL A 49 -21.24 8.52 10.52
N ILE A 50 -21.90 7.42 10.15
CA ILE A 50 -23.19 7.02 10.72
C ILE A 50 -23.01 6.00 11.85
N LYS A 51 -24.01 5.88 12.72
CA LYS A 51 -24.04 4.82 13.73
C LYS A 51 -24.36 3.47 13.08
N LEU A 52 -23.53 2.46 13.36
CA LEU A 52 -23.84 1.06 13.07
C LEU A 52 -24.57 0.39 14.25
N PHE A 53 -24.34 0.88 15.48
CA PHE A 53 -24.96 0.42 16.71
C PHE A 53 -25.52 1.59 17.51
N ASN A 54 -26.65 1.38 18.18
CA ASN A 54 -27.20 2.29 19.16
C ASN A 54 -27.36 1.56 20.50
N GLN A 55 -26.69 2.06 21.54
CA GLN A 55 -26.73 1.46 22.90
C GLN A 55 -26.45 -0.06 22.90
N GLY A 56 -25.42 -0.48 22.14
CA GLY A 56 -25.03 -1.89 22.03
C GLY A 56 -25.92 -2.76 21.13
N LYS A 57 -27.05 -2.23 20.63
CA LYS A 57 -27.94 -2.92 19.69
C LYS A 57 -27.60 -2.55 18.24
N PRO A 58 -27.53 -3.52 17.32
CA PRO A 58 -27.28 -3.23 15.90
C PRO A 58 -28.43 -2.41 15.31
N ILE A 59 -28.11 -1.47 14.43
CA ILE A 59 -29.10 -0.76 13.63
C ILE A 59 -29.28 -1.58 12.35
N GLN A 60 -30.29 -2.47 12.36
CA GLN A 60 -30.47 -3.47 11.30
C GLN A 60 -30.59 -2.85 9.90
N SER A 61 -31.30 -1.74 9.76
CA SER A 61 -31.43 -1.03 8.47
C SER A 61 -30.10 -0.57 7.89
N VAL A 62 -29.13 -0.16 8.71
CA VAL A 62 -27.79 0.23 8.25
C VAL A 62 -27.02 -1.00 7.77
N ILE A 63 -27.12 -2.11 8.50
CA ILE A 63 -26.52 -3.38 8.10
C ILE A 63 -27.13 -3.84 6.76
N ASP A 64 -28.45 -3.79 6.62
CA ASP A 64 -29.15 -4.21 5.41
C ASP A 64 -28.72 -3.36 4.20
N ILE A 65 -28.55 -2.04 4.37
CA ILE A 65 -28.01 -1.15 3.32
C ILE A 65 -26.62 -1.60 2.89
N ILE A 66 -25.72 -1.86 3.84
CA ILE A 66 -24.34 -2.29 3.56
C ILE A 66 -24.34 -3.62 2.79
N ILE A 67 -25.06 -4.62 3.31
CA ILE A 67 -25.07 -5.97 2.75
C ILE A 67 -25.74 -6.00 1.38
N SER A 68 -26.82 -5.25 1.18
CA SER A 68 -27.53 -5.18 -0.11
C SER A 68 -26.70 -4.56 -1.23
N ASN A 69 -25.66 -3.79 -0.89
CA ASN A 69 -24.74 -3.20 -1.86
C ASN A 69 -23.48 -4.06 -2.10
N SER A 70 -23.39 -5.27 -1.53
CA SER A 70 -22.25 -6.17 -1.72
C SER A 70 -22.55 -7.29 -2.71
N ARG A 71 -21.57 -7.59 -3.57
CA ARG A 71 -21.57 -8.77 -4.45
C ARG A 71 -21.21 -10.06 -3.71
N VAL A 72 -20.60 -9.94 -2.52
CA VAL A 72 -20.19 -11.06 -1.65
C VAL A 72 -20.68 -10.81 -0.21
N PRO A 73 -22.01 -10.77 0.00
CA PRO A 73 -22.61 -10.31 1.25
C PRO A 73 -22.16 -11.09 2.49
N GLN A 74 -21.87 -12.39 2.34
CA GLN A 74 -21.41 -13.22 3.46
C GLN A 74 -20.01 -12.80 3.95
N TYR A 75 -19.09 -12.49 3.04
CA TYR A 75 -17.74 -12.01 3.40
C TYR A 75 -17.81 -10.61 3.99
N THR A 76 -18.55 -9.69 3.36
CA THR A 76 -18.77 -8.33 3.88
C THR A 76 -19.36 -8.36 5.30
N LYS A 77 -20.32 -9.25 5.56
CA LYS A 77 -20.90 -9.44 6.90
C LYS A 77 -19.87 -9.99 7.89
N GLY A 78 -19.04 -10.95 7.46
CA GLY A 78 -17.94 -11.49 8.26
C GLY A 78 -16.96 -10.41 8.70
N ASP A 79 -16.46 -9.61 7.76
CA ASP A 79 -15.49 -8.53 8.03
C ASP A 79 -16.08 -7.45 8.94
N MET A 80 -17.36 -7.11 8.73
CA MET A 80 -18.08 -6.20 9.63
C MET A 80 -18.06 -6.70 11.07
N TRP A 81 -18.43 -7.96 11.30
CA TRP A 81 -18.45 -8.54 12.65
C TRP A 81 -17.04 -8.70 13.23
N ALA A 82 -16.04 -9.03 12.42
CA ALA A 82 -14.65 -9.09 12.83
C ALA A 82 -14.15 -7.71 13.32
N ALA A 83 -14.42 -6.64 12.56
CA ALA A 83 -14.07 -5.27 12.95
C ALA A 83 -14.78 -4.84 14.25
N ILE A 84 -16.05 -5.20 14.43
CA ILE A 84 -16.80 -4.93 15.68
C ILE A 84 -16.19 -5.70 16.86
N ALA A 85 -15.83 -6.96 16.66
CA ALA A 85 -15.22 -7.77 17.71
C ALA A 85 -13.86 -7.19 18.13
N SER A 86 -13.02 -6.76 17.18
CA SER A 86 -11.69 -6.21 17.48
C SER A 86 -11.77 -4.91 18.29
N ILE A 87 -12.65 -3.97 17.92
CA ILE A 87 -12.76 -2.70 18.66
C ILE A 87 -13.36 -2.89 20.06
N ARG A 88 -14.23 -3.89 20.25
CA ARG A 88 -14.75 -4.25 21.59
C ARG A 88 -13.66 -4.78 22.51
N VAL A 89 -12.73 -5.57 21.98
CA VAL A 89 -11.54 -5.99 22.75
C VAL A 89 -10.72 -4.77 23.14
N GLY A 90 -10.47 -3.84 22.20
CA GLY A 90 -9.75 -2.60 22.48
C GLY A 90 -10.41 -1.77 23.59
N GLU A 91 -11.74 -1.61 23.54
CA GLU A 91 -12.49 -0.84 24.54
C GLU A 91 -12.39 -1.47 25.92
N LYS A 92 -12.60 -2.79 26.00
CA LYS A 92 -12.43 -3.52 27.25
C LYS A 92 -11.03 -3.34 27.82
N ARG A 93 -9.98 -3.44 27.00
CA ARG A 93 -8.59 -3.30 27.49
C ARG A 93 -8.29 -1.90 27.99
N ILE A 94 -8.75 -0.85 27.30
CA ILE A 94 -8.59 0.53 27.77
C ILE A 94 -9.37 0.75 29.07
N LYS A 95 -10.58 0.21 29.16
CA LYS A 95 -11.39 0.27 30.37
C LYS A 95 -10.73 -0.44 31.56
N ASP A 96 -10.26 -1.67 31.37
CA ASP A 96 -9.55 -2.46 32.39
C ASP A 96 -8.34 -1.67 32.94
N ILE A 97 -7.56 -1.00 32.05
CA ILE A 97 -6.40 -0.18 32.44
C ILE A 97 -6.84 1.06 33.22
N SER A 98 -7.87 1.77 32.72
CA SER A 98 -8.38 2.98 33.39
C SER A 98 -9.01 2.66 34.75
N GLU A 99 -9.64 1.50 34.92
CA GLU A 99 -10.21 1.07 36.20
C GLU A 99 -9.12 0.68 37.19
N LYS A 100 -8.07 -0.03 36.72
CA LYS A 100 -6.96 -0.47 37.57
C LYS A 100 -6.14 0.69 38.12
N TYR A 101 -5.81 1.68 37.30
CA TYR A 101 -4.89 2.77 37.67
C TYR A 101 -5.58 4.11 37.94
N GLY A 102 -6.89 4.19 37.72
CA GLY A 102 -7.65 5.43 37.80
C GLY A 102 -7.61 6.23 36.50
N ARG A 103 -8.73 6.91 36.22
CA ARG A 103 -8.94 7.70 34.99
C ARG A 103 -7.87 8.77 34.79
N ASP A 104 -7.59 9.55 35.83
CA ASP A 104 -6.72 10.73 35.70
C ASP A 104 -5.28 10.31 35.41
N THR A 105 -4.82 9.18 35.98
CA THR A 105 -3.52 8.57 35.68
C THR A 105 -3.46 8.04 34.25
N PHE A 106 -4.53 7.41 33.76
CA PHE A 106 -4.61 6.97 32.36
C PHE A 106 -4.54 8.16 31.39
N GLU A 107 -5.36 9.19 31.59
CA GLU A 107 -5.38 10.39 30.74
C GLU A 107 -4.01 11.07 30.74
N LYS A 108 -3.38 11.24 31.90
CA LYS A 108 -2.03 11.83 31.99
C LYS A 108 -0.97 10.98 31.29
N SER A 109 -1.10 9.66 31.34
CA SER A 109 -0.19 8.73 30.66
C SER A 109 -0.33 8.81 29.13
N VAL A 110 -1.54 9.03 28.62
CA VAL A 110 -1.77 9.29 27.18
C VAL A 110 -1.08 10.59 26.76
N ASP A 111 -1.21 11.67 27.54
CA ASP A 111 -0.54 12.94 27.25
C ASP A 111 0.99 12.78 27.23
N LEU A 112 1.55 12.14 28.26
CA LEU A 112 2.99 11.86 28.34
C LEU A 112 3.47 10.99 27.18
N PHE A 113 2.67 10.02 26.73
CA PHE A 113 3.00 9.20 25.58
C PHE A 113 3.10 10.03 24.30
N MET A 114 2.16 10.97 24.08
CA MET A 114 2.22 11.90 22.95
C MET A 114 3.42 12.85 23.05
N GLU A 115 3.68 13.43 24.23
CA GLU A 115 4.87 14.28 24.46
C GLU A 115 6.18 13.52 24.16
N TYR A 116 6.25 12.25 24.58
CA TYR A 116 7.41 11.41 24.29
C TYR A 116 7.62 11.18 22.78
N GLY A 117 6.54 10.94 22.04
CA GLY A 117 6.59 10.78 20.58
C GLY A 117 7.10 12.04 19.86
N GLU A 118 6.64 13.20 20.30
CA GLU A 118 7.10 14.51 19.79
C GLU A 118 8.58 14.73 20.07
N ASN A 119 9.01 14.53 21.32
CA ASN A 119 10.41 14.70 21.72
C ASN A 119 11.35 13.74 20.97
N SER A 120 10.95 12.47 20.79
CA SER A 120 11.71 11.49 20.01
C SER A 120 11.94 11.96 18.56
N SER A 121 10.92 12.56 17.97
CA SER A 121 10.97 13.07 16.60
C SER A 121 11.84 14.32 16.50
N LEU A 122 11.71 15.27 17.44
CA LEU A 122 12.54 16.47 17.52
C LEU A 122 14.04 16.13 17.73
N ASP A 123 14.35 15.17 18.58
CA ASP A 123 15.73 14.73 18.80
C ASP A 123 16.34 14.06 17.57
N SER A 124 15.51 13.41 16.76
CA SER A 124 15.93 12.82 15.50
C SER A 124 16.13 13.87 14.41
N LEU A 125 15.25 14.88 14.34
CA LEU A 125 15.40 16.01 13.42
C LEU A 125 16.72 16.77 13.61
N LYS A 126 17.16 16.98 14.85
CA LYS A 126 18.46 17.62 15.16
C LYS A 126 19.67 16.90 14.56
N LYS A 127 19.54 15.61 14.23
CA LYS A 127 20.61 14.78 13.65
C LYS A 127 20.60 14.80 12.12
N LEU A 128 19.48 15.22 11.52
CA LEU A 128 19.38 15.36 10.08
C LEU A 128 20.00 16.69 9.64
N LYS A 129 20.48 16.72 8.39
CA LYS A 129 20.98 17.95 7.80
C LYS A 129 19.81 18.91 7.55
N ASN A 130 19.86 20.09 8.17
CA ASN A 130 18.91 21.15 7.88
C ASN A 130 19.06 21.65 6.45
N GLY A 131 17.94 21.99 5.83
CA GLY A 131 17.94 22.47 4.45
C GLY A 131 16.59 22.37 3.79
N THR A 132 16.56 22.74 2.52
CA THR A 132 15.41 22.52 1.64
C THR A 132 15.85 21.69 0.45
N TYR A 133 15.13 20.60 0.22
CA TYR A 133 15.43 19.58 -0.77
C TYR A 133 14.30 19.54 -1.79
N TYR A 134 14.65 19.42 -3.06
CA TYR A 134 13.69 19.40 -4.17
C TYR A 134 13.79 18.04 -4.85
N GLY A 135 12.64 17.42 -5.07
CA GLY A 135 12.56 16.15 -5.77
C GLY A 135 11.51 16.18 -6.86
N GLU A 136 11.78 15.42 -7.90
CA GLU A 136 10.89 15.23 -9.03
C GLU A 136 10.82 13.74 -9.40
N ASP A 137 9.65 13.33 -9.88
CA ASP A 137 9.44 12.03 -10.48
C ASP A 137 8.33 12.11 -11.53
N TYR A 138 8.10 11.00 -12.24
CA TYR A 138 7.07 10.93 -13.27
C TYR A 138 6.11 9.76 -12.97
N LEU A 139 4.84 10.00 -13.26
CA LEU A 139 3.82 8.94 -13.32
C LEU A 139 3.95 8.19 -14.66
N ASP A 140 3.39 6.98 -14.75
CA ASP A 140 3.44 6.15 -15.97
C ASP A 140 2.67 6.74 -17.18
N ASN A 141 1.88 7.79 -16.95
CA ASN A 141 1.22 8.58 -17.99
C ASN A 141 2.05 9.81 -18.44
N GLY A 142 3.26 9.99 -17.89
CA GLY A 142 4.18 11.07 -18.24
C GLY A 142 3.96 12.38 -17.48
N LYS A 143 2.92 12.50 -16.64
CA LYS A 143 2.74 13.68 -15.78
C LYS A 143 3.87 13.74 -14.75
N LYS A 144 4.52 14.91 -14.63
CA LYS A 144 5.53 15.19 -13.62
C LYS A 144 4.87 15.39 -12.26
N ILE A 145 5.46 14.82 -11.23
CA ILE A 145 5.17 15.11 -9.82
C ILE A 145 6.42 15.67 -9.14
N GLN A 146 6.23 16.54 -8.15
CA GLN A 146 7.32 17.23 -7.47
C GLN A 146 7.04 17.43 -5.98
N VAL A 147 8.11 17.53 -5.20
CA VAL A 147 8.03 17.82 -3.77
C VAL A 147 9.17 18.74 -3.37
N LYS A 148 8.89 19.64 -2.44
CA LYS A 148 9.89 20.38 -1.70
C LYS A 148 9.82 19.96 -0.23
N VAL A 149 10.91 19.43 0.30
CA VAL A 149 11.02 19.02 1.71
C VAL A 149 11.94 19.98 2.44
N THR A 150 11.41 20.70 3.44
CA THR A 150 12.20 21.59 4.31
C THR A 150 12.38 20.94 5.68
N ILE A 151 13.62 20.78 6.10
CA ILE A 151 14.00 20.17 7.38
C ILE A 151 14.68 21.23 8.24
N THR A 152 14.16 21.39 9.45
CA THR A 152 14.76 22.19 10.52
C THR A 152 14.87 21.35 11.79
N ASN A 153 15.49 21.89 12.84
CA ASN A 153 15.54 21.24 14.15
C ASN A 153 14.16 21.08 14.82
N LYS A 154 13.10 21.69 14.28
CA LYS A 154 11.76 21.72 14.88
C LYS A 154 10.64 21.25 13.95
N GLU A 155 10.87 21.28 12.65
CA GLU A 155 9.83 21.05 11.65
C GLU A 155 10.36 20.23 10.48
N PHE A 156 9.51 19.38 9.95
CA PHE A 156 9.67 18.68 8.69
C PHE A 156 8.48 19.04 7.81
N ILE A 157 8.70 19.84 6.78
CA ILE A 157 7.65 20.38 5.94
C ILE A 157 7.71 19.69 4.58
N VAL A 158 6.63 18.99 4.23
CA VAL A 158 6.40 18.40 2.91
C VAL A 158 5.47 19.32 2.12
N ASP A 159 6.01 19.95 1.09
CA ASP A 159 5.29 20.88 0.21
C ASP A 159 5.11 20.24 -1.18
N LEU A 160 3.88 19.81 -1.45
CA LEU A 160 3.40 19.15 -2.67
C LEU A 160 2.58 20.12 -3.54
N ARG A 161 2.76 21.43 -3.41
CA ARG A 161 2.14 22.39 -4.33
C ARG A 161 2.75 22.32 -5.73
N ASN A 162 2.02 22.81 -6.72
CA ASN A 162 2.35 22.79 -8.14
C ASN A 162 2.43 21.37 -8.73
N ASN A 163 1.71 20.43 -8.15
CA ASN A 163 1.50 19.10 -8.73
C ASN A 163 0.31 19.11 -9.70
N PRO A 164 0.13 18.06 -10.52
CA PRO A 164 -1.02 17.97 -11.41
C PRO A 164 -2.34 18.22 -10.67
N VAL A 165 -3.26 18.90 -11.36
CA VAL A 165 -4.67 18.96 -10.92
C VAL A 165 -5.23 17.55 -10.76
N GLN A 166 -6.29 17.41 -9.98
CA GLN A 166 -6.98 16.14 -9.78
C GLN A 166 -7.24 15.43 -11.11
N ASP A 167 -6.92 14.15 -11.15
CA ASP A 167 -7.09 13.29 -12.32
C ASP A 167 -8.58 13.11 -12.63
N THR A 168 -8.90 13.00 -13.92
CA THR A 168 -10.27 12.74 -14.38
C THR A 168 -10.71 11.30 -14.13
N GLY A 169 -9.75 10.41 -13.86
CA GLY A 169 -9.99 9.05 -13.39
C GLY A 169 -9.76 8.91 -11.88
N PRO A 170 -9.57 7.69 -11.38
CA PRO A 170 -9.54 7.38 -9.94
C PRO A 170 -8.17 7.56 -9.29
N ASN A 171 -7.19 8.14 -10.00
CA ASN A 171 -5.80 8.25 -9.57
C ASN A 171 -5.57 9.48 -8.66
N ASN A 172 -6.46 9.68 -7.69
CA ASN A 172 -6.40 10.78 -6.73
C ASN A 172 -6.25 10.23 -5.32
N ALA A 173 -5.42 10.87 -4.51
CA ALA A 173 -5.27 10.58 -3.08
C ALA A 173 -5.92 11.69 -2.26
N SER A 174 -6.77 11.33 -1.30
CA SER A 174 -7.30 12.28 -0.32
C SER A 174 -6.18 13.04 0.39
N TYR A 175 -6.48 14.23 0.94
CA TYR A 175 -5.50 14.96 1.75
C TYR A 175 -4.98 14.11 2.92
N ASP A 176 -5.87 13.40 3.62
CA ASP A 176 -5.49 12.53 4.73
C ASP A 176 -4.55 11.40 4.28
N GLY A 177 -4.81 10.83 3.10
CA GLY A 177 -3.93 9.87 2.43
C GLY A 177 -2.54 10.43 2.13
N THR A 178 -2.49 11.64 1.57
CA THR A 178 -1.24 12.38 1.34
C THR A 178 -0.49 12.67 2.64
N VAL A 179 -1.20 12.99 3.73
CA VAL A 179 -0.61 13.15 5.06
C VAL A 179 -0.01 11.83 5.55
N VAL A 180 -0.68 10.70 5.35
CA VAL A 180 -0.14 9.36 5.68
C VAL A 180 1.15 9.07 4.90
N SER A 181 1.19 9.36 3.59
CA SER A 181 2.43 9.23 2.79
C SER A 181 3.59 10.02 3.39
N ALA A 182 3.34 11.26 3.82
CA ALA A 182 4.35 12.10 4.46
C ALA A 182 4.74 11.60 5.86
N GLN A 183 3.78 11.10 6.65
CA GLN A 183 4.02 10.48 7.95
C GLN A 183 4.92 9.27 7.86
N MET A 184 4.71 8.41 6.86
CA MET A 184 5.55 7.24 6.61
C MET A 184 6.99 7.63 6.27
N ALA A 185 7.18 8.59 5.37
CA ALA A 185 8.53 9.07 5.01
C ALA A 185 9.22 9.75 6.21
N PHE A 186 8.50 10.60 6.93
CA PHE A 186 8.97 11.27 8.14
C PHE A 186 9.41 10.26 9.21
N LYS A 187 8.59 9.25 9.50
CA LYS A 187 8.92 8.24 10.50
C LYS A 187 10.11 7.39 10.07
N GLY A 188 10.22 7.06 8.78
CA GLY A 188 11.35 6.31 8.24
C GLY A 188 12.70 7.01 8.45
N VAL A 189 12.76 8.34 8.34
CA VAL A 189 14.02 9.09 8.53
C VAL A 189 14.26 9.58 9.97
N THR A 190 13.22 9.65 10.80
CA THR A 190 13.35 10.13 12.19
C THR A 190 13.36 9.00 13.21
N SER A 191 12.31 8.18 13.25
CA SER A 191 11.98 7.32 14.39
C SER A 191 11.45 5.95 13.93
N SER A 192 12.17 5.29 13.03
CA SER A 192 11.80 3.98 12.46
C SER A 192 11.48 2.94 13.54
N ASP A 193 12.29 2.91 14.60
CA ASP A 193 12.28 1.85 15.61
C ASP A 193 11.37 2.18 16.82
N PHE A 194 10.83 3.39 16.89
CA PHE A 194 9.97 3.82 17.99
C PHE A 194 8.49 3.50 17.70
N ILE A 195 7.72 3.17 18.74
CA ILE A 195 6.27 2.94 18.64
C ILE A 195 5.58 4.24 18.23
N CYS A 196 4.78 4.19 17.17
CA CYS A 196 4.15 5.39 16.62
C CYS A 196 3.02 5.93 17.50
N ASN A 197 2.90 7.25 17.63
CA ASN A 197 1.72 7.93 18.15
C ASN A 197 1.48 9.29 17.50
N ALA A 198 0.39 9.97 17.82
CA ALA A 198 0.05 11.26 17.18
C ALA A 198 1.07 12.37 17.50
N GLY A 199 1.74 12.29 18.66
CA GLY A 199 2.82 13.20 19.04
C GLY A 199 4.03 13.09 18.11
N THR A 200 4.35 11.88 17.63
CA THR A 200 5.42 11.64 16.64
C THR A 200 5.30 12.58 15.45
N PHE A 201 4.09 12.87 14.99
CA PHE A 201 3.86 13.65 13.77
C PHE A 201 3.62 15.14 14.01
N ARG A 202 3.65 15.64 15.26
CA ARG A 202 3.49 17.08 15.53
C ARG A 202 4.50 17.98 14.80
N PRO A 203 5.78 17.57 14.61
CA PRO A 203 6.74 18.35 13.81
C PRO A 203 6.50 18.28 12.30
N LEU A 204 5.61 17.40 11.81
CA LEU A 204 5.34 17.22 10.39
C LEU A 204 4.26 18.20 9.91
N LYS A 205 4.55 18.93 8.84
CA LYS A 205 3.58 19.76 8.13
C LYS A 205 3.47 19.31 6.69
N VAL A 206 2.24 19.18 6.20
CA VAL A 206 1.96 18.78 4.81
C VAL A 206 1.15 19.86 4.13
N ILE A 207 1.65 20.34 2.99
CA ILE A 207 1.08 21.42 2.20
C ILE A 207 0.82 20.89 0.79
N CYS A 208 -0.38 21.13 0.26
CA CYS A 208 -0.80 20.73 -1.08
C CYS A 208 -1.83 21.73 -1.60
N ASP A 209 -1.95 21.86 -2.91
CA ASP A 209 -2.99 22.68 -3.51
C ASP A 209 -4.34 21.94 -3.44
N GLU A 210 -5.39 22.64 -3.01
CA GLU A 210 -6.77 22.14 -3.12
C GLU A 210 -7.13 21.94 -4.61
N GLY A 211 -7.78 20.83 -4.93
CA GLY A 211 -8.07 20.44 -6.31
C GLY A 211 -6.89 19.80 -7.06
N SER A 212 -5.77 19.54 -6.39
CA SER A 212 -4.68 18.72 -6.94
C SER A 212 -4.95 17.23 -6.78
N MET A 213 -4.17 16.39 -7.47
CA MET A 213 -4.25 14.93 -7.31
C MET A 213 -3.92 14.43 -5.89
N PHE A 214 -3.31 15.26 -5.05
CA PHE A 214 -2.96 14.95 -3.64
C PHE A 214 -3.93 15.59 -2.63
N ASN A 215 -4.87 16.41 -3.08
CA ASN A 215 -5.96 16.96 -2.29
C ASN A 215 -7.15 17.29 -3.21
N PRO A 216 -7.79 16.24 -3.78
CA PRO A 216 -8.84 16.40 -4.76
C PRO A 216 -10.11 16.95 -4.10
N THR A 217 -10.90 17.66 -4.90
CA THR A 217 -12.24 18.12 -4.48
C THR A 217 -13.30 17.17 -5.01
N ARG A 218 -14.36 16.97 -4.20
CA ARG A 218 -15.53 16.20 -4.63
C ARG A 218 -16.11 16.81 -5.92
N PRO A 219 -16.47 16.01 -6.95
CA PRO A 219 -16.72 14.57 -6.94
C PRO A 219 -15.59 13.67 -7.46
N ALA A 220 -14.31 14.07 -7.40
CA ALA A 220 -13.21 13.26 -7.94
C ALA A 220 -13.24 11.80 -7.45
N ALA A 221 -13.06 10.87 -8.37
CA ALA A 221 -12.81 9.46 -8.11
C ALA A 221 -11.47 9.24 -7.39
N GLN A 222 -11.41 8.28 -6.46
CA GLN A 222 -10.25 7.95 -5.63
C GLN A 222 -10.02 6.43 -5.51
N GLY A 223 -10.61 5.60 -6.36
CA GLY A 223 -10.60 4.13 -6.22
C GLY A 223 -9.20 3.53 -6.35
N ILE A 224 -8.25 4.25 -6.95
CA ILE A 224 -6.84 3.85 -7.09
C ILE A 224 -5.95 4.74 -6.20
N TYR A 225 -6.52 5.32 -5.13
CA TYR A 225 -5.81 6.21 -4.20
C TYR A 225 -4.49 5.62 -3.71
N TYR A 226 -4.46 4.31 -3.46
CA TYR A 226 -3.33 3.61 -2.86
C TYR A 226 -2.07 3.66 -3.74
N GLU A 227 -2.23 3.66 -5.05
CA GLU A 227 -1.10 3.85 -5.97
C GLU A 227 -0.60 5.30 -5.86
N THR A 228 -1.51 6.29 -5.91
CA THR A 228 -1.15 7.71 -5.80
C THR A 228 -0.47 8.03 -4.46
N GLU A 229 -0.93 7.45 -3.35
CA GLU A 229 -0.33 7.60 -2.02
C GLU A 229 1.07 6.97 -1.95
N ILE A 230 1.27 5.78 -2.52
CA ILE A 230 2.61 5.18 -2.60
C ILE A 230 3.54 6.03 -3.46
N ARG A 231 3.08 6.55 -4.61
CA ARG A 231 3.89 7.45 -5.45
C ARG A 231 4.28 8.72 -4.70
N SER A 232 3.38 9.28 -3.88
CA SER A 232 3.67 10.42 -3.00
C SER A 232 4.76 10.08 -1.96
N TYR A 233 4.59 8.96 -1.24
CA TYR A 233 5.59 8.49 -0.26
C TYR A 233 6.95 8.26 -0.93
N ASP A 234 6.99 7.55 -2.05
CA ASP A 234 8.22 7.19 -2.74
C ASP A 234 8.92 8.42 -3.34
N LEU A 235 8.17 9.43 -3.80
CA LEU A 235 8.72 10.74 -4.21
C LEU A 235 9.38 11.46 -3.02
N ILE A 236 8.72 11.50 -1.86
CA ILE A 236 9.29 12.11 -0.65
C ILE A 236 10.55 11.34 -0.24
N TRP A 237 10.48 10.00 -0.22
CA TRP A 237 11.59 9.13 0.14
C TRP A 237 12.79 9.29 -0.80
N LYS A 238 12.56 9.29 -2.12
CA LYS A 238 13.57 9.58 -3.16
C LYS A 238 14.29 10.91 -2.89
N THR A 239 13.54 11.92 -2.46
CA THR A 239 14.06 13.27 -2.19
C THR A 239 14.99 13.31 -0.98
N ILE A 240 14.72 12.53 0.06
CA ILE A 240 15.42 12.63 1.35
C ILE A 240 16.34 11.45 1.68
N SER A 241 16.25 10.33 0.97
CA SER A 241 17.00 9.09 1.26
C SER A 241 18.51 9.30 1.34
N HIS A 242 19.06 10.20 0.53
CA HIS A 242 20.49 10.52 0.53
C HIS A 242 20.98 11.25 1.80
N LEU A 243 20.06 11.76 2.64
CA LEU A 243 20.40 12.47 3.88
C LEU A 243 20.80 11.52 5.01
N ASN A 244 20.40 10.25 4.92
CA ASN A 244 20.79 9.22 5.86
C ASN A 244 21.11 7.91 5.10
N PRO A 245 22.24 7.88 4.35
CA PRO A 245 22.54 6.79 3.43
C PRO A 245 22.74 5.44 4.12
N ASP A 246 23.08 5.44 5.40
CA ASP A 246 23.28 4.21 6.19
C ASP A 246 21.96 3.55 6.60
N LYS A 247 20.85 4.31 6.61
CA LYS A 247 19.52 3.82 7.02
C LYS A 247 18.47 3.84 5.91
N SER A 248 18.79 4.47 4.77
CA SER A 248 17.83 4.66 3.69
C SER A 248 18.07 3.69 2.55
N THR A 249 17.00 3.25 1.93
CA THR A 249 17.02 2.39 0.74
C THR A 249 16.83 3.20 -0.53
N ALA A 250 17.23 2.63 -1.66
CA ALA A 250 16.77 3.03 -2.98
C ALA A 250 15.26 2.75 -3.15
N GLY A 251 14.72 3.05 -4.33
CA GLY A 251 13.30 2.85 -4.63
C GLY A 251 12.90 1.38 -4.59
N SER A 252 11.76 1.10 -3.96
CA SER A 252 11.10 -0.21 -4.08
C SER A 252 10.28 -0.29 -5.38
N PHE A 253 9.68 -1.45 -5.65
CA PHE A 253 8.68 -1.59 -6.70
C PHE A 253 7.48 -0.62 -6.57
N ALA A 254 7.32 0.04 -5.42
CA ALA A 254 6.50 1.24 -5.18
C ALA A 254 5.11 1.21 -5.82
N SER A 255 4.41 0.09 -5.61
CA SER A 255 3.04 -0.19 -6.04
C SER A 255 2.42 -1.13 -4.99
N ILE A 256 1.10 -1.09 -4.77
CA ILE A 256 0.44 -2.19 -4.04
C ILE A 256 0.43 -3.44 -4.93
N CYS A 257 0.41 -3.21 -6.24
CA CYS A 257 0.17 -4.24 -7.24
C CYS A 257 -1.13 -5.01 -6.94
N GLY A 258 -2.18 -4.28 -6.53
CA GLY A 258 -3.46 -4.86 -6.17
C GLY A 258 -4.04 -5.67 -7.34
N THR A 259 -4.11 -6.99 -7.18
CA THR A 259 -4.70 -7.92 -8.13
C THR A 259 -6.09 -8.28 -7.68
N PHE A 260 -7.09 -7.87 -8.45
CA PHE A 260 -8.48 -8.15 -8.17
C PHE A 260 -9.00 -9.14 -9.18
N MET A 261 -9.44 -10.30 -8.73
CA MET A 261 -10.00 -11.33 -9.61
C MET A 261 -11.30 -11.83 -9.03
N GLY A 262 -12.21 -12.30 -9.88
CA GLY A 262 -13.44 -12.91 -9.40
C GLY A 262 -14.12 -13.72 -10.48
N GLY A 263 -15.20 -14.38 -10.08
CA GLY A 263 -15.97 -15.23 -10.96
C GLY A 263 -16.88 -16.15 -10.18
N THR A 264 -17.32 -17.23 -10.82
CA THR A 264 -18.12 -18.29 -10.19
C THR A 264 -17.25 -19.53 -10.01
N HIS A 265 -17.15 -20.02 -8.78
CA HIS A 265 -16.33 -21.18 -8.45
C HIS A 265 -16.85 -22.43 -9.19
N PRO A 266 -16.00 -23.18 -9.91
CA PRO A 266 -16.44 -24.26 -10.81
C PRO A 266 -17.09 -25.45 -10.09
N ASP A 267 -16.70 -25.72 -8.84
CA ASP A 267 -17.16 -26.91 -8.11
C ASP A 267 -18.35 -26.63 -7.18
N THR A 268 -18.52 -25.39 -6.73
CA THR A 268 -19.55 -25.00 -5.74
C THR A 268 -20.61 -24.08 -6.32
N ASN A 269 -20.35 -23.49 -7.50
CA ASN A 269 -21.19 -22.50 -8.15
C ASN A 269 -21.43 -21.21 -7.33
N GLU A 270 -20.63 -20.99 -6.29
CA GLU A 270 -20.66 -19.78 -5.47
C GLU A 270 -19.78 -18.68 -6.08
N PRO A 271 -20.15 -17.38 -5.92
CA PRO A 271 -19.29 -16.28 -6.32
C PRO A 271 -18.05 -16.21 -5.43
N PHE A 272 -16.92 -15.87 -6.01
CA PHE A 272 -15.71 -15.55 -5.28
C PHE A 272 -15.08 -14.25 -5.75
N ILE A 273 -14.28 -13.68 -4.87
CA ILE A 273 -13.44 -12.52 -5.16
C ILE A 273 -12.10 -12.68 -4.46
N ILE A 274 -11.04 -12.34 -5.17
CA ILE A 274 -9.68 -12.20 -4.69
C ILE A 274 -9.40 -10.70 -4.67
N ILE A 275 -8.97 -10.22 -3.52
CA ILE A 275 -8.35 -8.91 -3.37
C ILE A 275 -6.98 -9.17 -2.79
N GLU A 276 -5.97 -9.15 -3.65
CA GLU A 276 -4.64 -9.55 -3.27
C GLU A 276 -3.63 -8.46 -3.57
N PRO A 277 -3.02 -7.85 -2.54
CA PRO A 277 -1.78 -7.11 -2.74
C PRO A 277 -0.65 -8.07 -3.10
N GLN A 278 0.26 -7.65 -3.96
CA GLN A 278 1.39 -8.48 -4.37
C GLN A 278 2.67 -8.06 -3.64
N ILE A 279 3.54 -9.04 -3.44
CA ILE A 279 4.89 -8.82 -2.89
C ILE A 279 5.86 -8.46 -4.00
N GLY A 280 6.88 -7.66 -3.70
CA GLY A 280 7.81 -7.15 -4.70
C GLY A 280 9.22 -6.91 -4.16
N GLY A 281 10.05 -6.31 -5.00
CA GLY A 281 11.43 -5.98 -4.67
C GLY A 281 11.58 -4.65 -3.93
N TRP A 282 12.26 -4.67 -2.79
CA TRP A 282 12.68 -3.44 -2.08
C TRP A 282 14.03 -2.94 -2.60
N GLY A 283 14.27 -1.63 -2.51
CA GLY A 283 15.54 -1.04 -2.92
C GLY A 283 16.70 -1.45 -2.00
N ALA A 284 17.90 -1.52 -2.57
CA ALA A 284 19.13 -1.76 -1.82
C ALA A 284 19.53 -0.54 -0.98
N SER A 285 20.44 -0.72 -0.02
CA SER A 285 20.99 0.35 0.80
C SER A 285 22.51 0.27 0.89
N ALA A 286 23.14 1.22 1.61
CA ALA A 286 24.55 1.12 1.95
C ALA A 286 24.88 -0.09 2.84
N ALA A 287 23.87 -0.64 3.54
CA ALA A 287 24.02 -1.76 4.46
C ALA A 287 23.94 -3.13 3.77
N GLY A 288 23.30 -3.24 2.60
CA GLY A 288 23.12 -4.52 1.93
C GLY A 288 22.11 -4.52 0.80
N ASP A 289 21.93 -5.71 0.21
CA ASP A 289 20.94 -6.00 -0.82
C ASP A 289 19.51 -5.73 -0.30
N GLY A 290 18.62 -5.36 -1.20
CA GLY A 290 17.21 -5.12 -0.88
C GLY A 290 16.45 -6.42 -0.60
N MET A 291 15.40 -6.32 0.21
CA MET A 291 14.55 -7.47 0.51
C MET A 291 13.75 -7.90 -0.74
N SER A 292 13.84 -9.19 -1.07
CA SER A 292 13.09 -9.79 -2.18
C SER A 292 11.71 -10.27 -1.70
N ALA A 293 10.72 -10.25 -2.58
CA ALA A 293 9.39 -10.80 -2.34
C ALA A 293 8.79 -10.32 -1.00
N ASN A 294 8.81 -9.00 -0.77
CA ASN A 294 8.24 -8.38 0.42
C ASN A 294 7.15 -7.37 0.04
N PHE A 295 6.15 -7.20 0.90
CA PHE A 295 5.06 -6.25 0.65
C PHE A 295 5.57 -4.81 0.58
N SER A 296 4.89 -3.97 -0.20
CA SER A 296 5.20 -2.53 -0.23
C SER A 296 4.98 -1.86 1.13
N ALA A 297 5.52 -0.66 1.29
CA ALA A 297 5.45 0.11 2.53
C ALA A 297 4.01 0.37 3.03
N PHE A 298 3.00 0.29 2.16
CA PHE A 298 1.60 0.59 2.48
C PHE A 298 0.79 -0.63 2.98
N HIS A 299 1.39 -1.82 3.07
CA HIS A 299 0.67 -3.02 3.53
C HIS A 299 0.87 -3.35 5.01
N GLY A 300 1.84 -2.73 5.68
CA GLY A 300 2.20 -3.11 7.06
C GLY A 300 2.57 -4.59 7.18
N ASP A 301 2.16 -5.24 8.27
CA ASP A 301 2.44 -6.65 8.58
C ASP A 301 1.44 -7.61 7.90
N THR A 302 1.33 -7.52 6.58
CA THR A 302 0.48 -8.41 5.77
C THR A 302 1.21 -9.71 5.44
N PHE A 303 0.48 -10.83 5.37
CA PHE A 303 0.98 -12.11 4.90
C PHE A 303 0.42 -12.43 3.52
N ASN A 304 1.20 -13.10 2.68
CA ASN A 304 0.70 -13.61 1.40
C ASN A 304 -0.26 -14.78 1.64
N THR A 305 -1.17 -15.00 0.69
CA THR A 305 -2.12 -16.11 0.79
C THR A 305 -1.47 -17.39 0.26
N PRO A 306 -1.56 -18.53 0.98
CA PRO A 306 -1.02 -19.79 0.48
C PRO A 306 -1.69 -20.26 -0.81
N ALA A 307 -0.93 -20.91 -1.69
CA ALA A 307 -1.43 -21.43 -2.96
C ALA A 307 -2.62 -22.38 -2.74
N GLU A 308 -2.55 -23.26 -1.75
CA GLU A 308 -3.61 -24.22 -1.42
C GLU A 308 -4.91 -23.54 -1.02
N ILE A 309 -4.84 -22.38 -0.35
CA ILE A 309 -6.02 -21.58 -0.02
C ILE A 309 -6.62 -20.99 -1.29
N HIS A 310 -5.79 -20.53 -2.23
CA HIS A 310 -6.28 -20.06 -3.52
C HIS A 310 -6.99 -21.15 -4.30
N GLU A 311 -6.38 -22.33 -4.43
CA GLU A 311 -6.96 -23.43 -5.20
C GLU A 311 -8.22 -24.02 -4.58
N ALA A 312 -8.34 -23.97 -3.25
CA ALA A 312 -9.49 -24.49 -2.52
C ALA A 312 -10.68 -23.52 -2.46
N ARG A 313 -10.43 -22.21 -2.39
CA ARG A 313 -11.48 -21.20 -2.21
C ARG A 313 -11.82 -20.39 -3.46
N HIS A 314 -10.94 -20.40 -4.44
CA HIS A 314 -11.10 -19.64 -5.67
C HIS A 314 -11.04 -20.59 -6.86
N GLY A 315 -11.80 -20.26 -7.92
CA GLY A 315 -11.82 -21.11 -9.11
C GLY A 315 -10.63 -20.86 -10.03
N LEU A 316 -9.42 -21.06 -9.51
CA LEU A 316 -8.14 -20.94 -10.20
C LEU A 316 -7.12 -21.98 -9.69
N TYR A 317 -6.02 -22.16 -10.43
CA TYR A 317 -4.82 -22.87 -10.00
C TYR A 317 -3.65 -21.92 -9.86
N VAL A 318 -2.72 -22.21 -8.95
CA VAL A 318 -1.45 -21.48 -8.82
C VAL A 318 -0.35 -22.31 -9.49
N ASN A 319 -0.06 -22.00 -10.76
CA ASN A 319 0.91 -22.80 -11.53
C ASN A 319 2.36 -22.56 -11.07
N GLN A 320 2.68 -21.34 -10.64
CA GLN A 320 4.00 -20.99 -10.14
C GLN A 320 3.94 -19.75 -9.23
N MET A 321 4.92 -19.65 -8.35
CA MET A 321 5.34 -18.42 -7.68
C MET A 321 6.86 -18.51 -7.52
N ARG A 322 7.59 -17.62 -8.20
CA ARG A 322 9.07 -17.59 -8.17
C ARG A 322 9.57 -16.15 -8.16
N LEU A 323 10.85 -15.94 -7.88
CA LEU A 323 11.44 -14.62 -7.95
C LEU A 323 11.47 -14.10 -9.40
N ASN A 324 11.34 -12.78 -9.56
CA ASN A 324 11.42 -12.12 -10.85
C ASN A 324 12.88 -12.14 -11.34
N ASN A 325 13.09 -12.72 -12.52
CA ASN A 325 14.39 -12.89 -13.14
C ASN A 325 14.72 -11.83 -14.19
N GLN A 326 13.90 -10.78 -14.29
CA GLN A 326 14.21 -9.63 -15.13
C GLN A 326 15.48 -8.91 -14.64
N GLU A 327 16.20 -8.34 -15.59
CA GLU A 327 17.27 -7.38 -15.33
C GLU A 327 16.72 -6.13 -14.64
N GLY A 328 17.59 -5.43 -13.91
CA GLY A 328 17.26 -4.24 -13.16
C GLY A 328 17.46 -4.44 -11.67
N GLY A 329 17.94 -3.37 -11.02
CA GLY A 329 18.27 -3.31 -9.62
C GLY A 329 19.73 -3.65 -9.33
N GLU A 330 20.59 -3.86 -10.32
CA GLU A 330 21.98 -4.21 -10.06
C GLU A 330 22.74 -3.05 -9.39
N GLY A 331 23.60 -3.39 -8.43
CA GLY A 331 24.46 -2.42 -7.77
C GLY A 331 25.64 -3.10 -7.07
N LYS A 332 26.44 -2.32 -6.34
CA LYS A 332 27.33 -2.90 -5.30
C LYS A 332 26.49 -3.81 -4.39
N PHE A 333 25.31 -3.30 -4.04
CA PHE A 333 24.22 -4.06 -3.46
C PHE A 333 23.03 -4.04 -4.41
N ASN A 334 22.47 -5.21 -4.68
CA ASN A 334 21.37 -5.42 -5.60
C ASN A 334 20.04 -5.09 -4.92
N GLY A 335 19.13 -4.45 -5.64
CA GLY A 335 17.74 -4.36 -5.22
C GLY A 335 17.13 -5.76 -5.09
N GLY A 336 16.18 -5.90 -4.16
CA GLY A 336 15.46 -7.15 -3.97
C GLY A 336 14.66 -7.52 -5.21
N LYS A 337 14.49 -8.80 -5.45
CA LYS A 337 13.70 -9.31 -6.58
C LYS A 337 12.21 -9.22 -6.28
N GLY A 338 11.43 -8.86 -7.29
CA GLY A 338 9.98 -9.08 -7.26
C GLY A 338 9.63 -10.55 -7.45
N ILE A 339 8.40 -10.82 -7.89
CA ILE A 339 7.91 -12.17 -8.17
C ILE A 339 7.34 -12.29 -9.58
N ILE A 340 7.29 -13.53 -10.04
CA ILE A 340 6.46 -13.99 -11.15
C ILE A 340 5.47 -15.01 -10.59
N MET A 341 4.18 -14.76 -10.76
CA MET A 341 3.10 -15.62 -10.26
C MET A 341 2.07 -15.89 -11.33
N ASP A 342 1.67 -17.15 -11.51
CA ASP A 342 0.69 -17.55 -12.54
C ASP A 342 -0.60 -18.05 -11.89
N TYR A 343 -1.68 -17.32 -12.13
CA TYR A 343 -3.03 -17.77 -11.87
C TYR A 343 -3.66 -18.34 -13.13
N ARG A 344 -3.88 -19.65 -13.17
CA ARG A 344 -4.61 -20.31 -14.27
C ARG A 344 -6.08 -20.41 -13.94
N VAL A 345 -6.91 -19.78 -14.76
CA VAL A 345 -8.36 -19.67 -14.53
C VAL A 345 -9.04 -21.01 -14.75
N ARG A 346 -9.92 -21.41 -13.82
CA ARG A 346 -10.85 -22.55 -13.96
C ARG A 346 -12.29 -22.10 -14.17
N SER A 347 -12.62 -20.95 -13.60
CA SER A 347 -13.97 -20.40 -13.52
C SER A 347 -14.50 -19.92 -14.86
N LYS A 348 -15.80 -20.10 -15.08
CA LYS A 348 -16.54 -19.42 -16.15
C LYS A 348 -16.86 -17.99 -15.70
N ASN A 349 -16.93 -17.05 -16.65
CA ASN A 349 -17.20 -15.63 -16.38
C ASN A 349 -16.20 -15.01 -15.38
N ALA A 350 -14.93 -15.43 -15.47
CA ALA A 350 -13.89 -14.85 -14.64
C ALA A 350 -13.51 -13.47 -15.16
N TRP A 351 -12.97 -12.64 -14.28
CA TRP A 351 -12.46 -11.32 -14.64
C TRP A 351 -11.22 -10.98 -13.83
N VAL A 352 -10.42 -10.05 -14.34
CA VAL A 352 -9.31 -9.43 -13.62
C VAL A 352 -9.34 -7.91 -13.76
N SER A 353 -9.09 -7.22 -12.66
CA SER A 353 -8.76 -5.79 -12.61
C SER A 353 -7.39 -5.62 -11.97
N VAL A 354 -6.56 -4.76 -12.55
CA VAL A 354 -5.29 -4.33 -11.95
C VAL A 354 -5.07 -2.84 -12.19
N ALA A 355 -4.36 -2.20 -11.28
CA ALA A 355 -3.83 -0.86 -11.46
C ALA A 355 -2.48 -0.77 -10.77
N TYR A 356 -1.42 -0.95 -11.55
CA TYR A 356 -0.04 -0.98 -11.09
C TYR A 356 0.68 0.27 -11.57
N THR A 357 1.46 0.87 -10.68
CA THR A 357 2.43 1.89 -11.05
C THR A 357 3.83 1.29 -11.20
N ARG A 358 4.83 2.11 -11.57
CA ARG A 358 6.19 1.67 -11.90
C ARG A 358 6.22 0.67 -13.07
N SER A 359 5.28 0.81 -14.01
CA SER A 359 5.22 0.00 -15.24
C SER A 359 6.06 0.59 -16.38
N LYS A 360 6.32 1.91 -16.34
CA LYS A 360 7.18 2.63 -17.28
C LYS A 360 8.25 3.46 -16.57
N THR A 361 7.90 4.13 -15.47
CA THR A 361 8.86 4.87 -14.66
C THR A 361 9.43 3.94 -13.59
N LEU A 362 10.61 3.39 -13.83
CA LEU A 362 11.13 2.26 -13.04
C LEU A 362 11.55 2.66 -11.61
N PRO A 363 11.64 1.71 -10.66
CA PRO A 363 12.20 1.95 -9.33
C PRO A 363 13.59 2.61 -9.40
N TRP A 364 13.74 3.77 -8.75
CA TRP A 364 14.95 4.58 -8.83
C TRP A 364 16.10 3.98 -8.02
N SER A 365 17.33 4.26 -8.44
CA SER A 365 18.55 3.76 -7.80
C SER A 365 19.25 4.80 -6.93
N LEU A 366 20.24 4.36 -6.14
CA LEU A 366 21.10 5.23 -5.35
C LEU A 366 22.59 5.04 -5.67
N ASN A 367 23.35 6.12 -5.57
CA ASN A 367 24.82 6.09 -5.62
C ASN A 367 25.41 5.35 -6.83
N LYS A 368 24.81 5.50 -8.02
CA LYS A 368 25.20 4.85 -9.29
C LYS A 368 24.81 3.37 -9.42
N GLY A 369 23.85 2.89 -8.62
CA GLY A 369 23.15 1.64 -8.94
C GLY A 369 22.27 1.76 -10.18
N ARG A 370 21.72 0.64 -10.65
CA ARG A 370 20.76 0.60 -11.75
C ARG A 370 19.32 0.65 -11.25
N GLU A 371 18.43 1.21 -12.07
CA GLU A 371 17.00 1.19 -11.81
C GLU A 371 16.48 -0.25 -11.76
N GLY A 372 15.38 -0.45 -11.04
CA GLY A 372 14.69 -1.73 -10.91
C GLY A 372 13.97 -2.17 -12.19
N SER A 373 13.04 -3.11 -12.06
CA SER A 373 12.22 -3.59 -13.18
C SER A 373 10.74 -3.20 -13.03
N ALA A 374 9.95 -3.42 -14.08
CA ALA A 374 8.58 -2.92 -14.18
C ALA A 374 7.55 -3.82 -13.47
N ASN A 375 6.49 -3.22 -12.93
CA ASN A 375 5.28 -3.93 -12.54
C ASN A 375 4.29 -4.03 -13.71
N TYR A 376 3.73 -5.22 -13.95
CA TYR A 376 2.64 -5.42 -14.91
C TYR A 376 2.03 -6.83 -14.78
N ILE A 377 0.96 -7.09 -15.51
CA ILE A 377 0.45 -8.44 -15.75
C ILE A 377 0.51 -8.78 -17.25
N GLU A 378 0.59 -10.07 -17.54
CA GLU A 378 0.34 -10.66 -18.84
C GLU A 378 -0.86 -11.60 -18.74
N VAL A 379 -1.82 -11.46 -19.65
CA VAL A 379 -2.88 -12.43 -19.84
C VAL A 379 -2.52 -13.31 -21.02
N ILE A 380 -2.19 -14.57 -20.74
CA ILE A 380 -1.86 -15.59 -21.74
C ILE A 380 -3.14 -16.35 -22.06
N ARG A 381 -3.70 -16.06 -23.23
CA ARG A 381 -4.93 -16.69 -23.72
C ARG A 381 -4.68 -18.13 -24.12
N LYS A 382 -5.73 -18.97 -24.15
CA LYS A 382 -5.65 -20.36 -24.63
C LYS A 382 -5.05 -20.52 -26.04
N ASN A 383 -5.25 -19.54 -26.92
CA ASN A 383 -4.65 -19.51 -28.26
C ASN A 383 -3.17 -19.04 -28.27
N LYS A 384 -2.54 -18.91 -27.09
CA LYS A 384 -1.19 -18.42 -26.85
C LYS A 384 -0.97 -16.92 -27.16
N LYS A 385 -2.03 -16.15 -27.40
CA LYS A 385 -1.94 -14.69 -27.46
C LYS A 385 -1.57 -14.15 -26.08
N ILE A 386 -0.59 -13.26 -26.01
CA ILE A 386 -0.17 -12.58 -24.78
C ILE A 386 -0.62 -11.13 -24.86
N GLU A 387 -1.37 -10.69 -23.85
CA GLU A 387 -1.85 -9.32 -23.70
C GLU A 387 -1.25 -8.72 -22.42
N LYS A 388 -0.51 -7.62 -22.54
CA LYS A 388 0.18 -6.98 -21.41
C LYS A 388 -0.60 -5.78 -20.90
N TYR A 389 -0.81 -5.72 -19.59
CA TYR A 389 -1.53 -4.63 -18.91
C TYR A 389 -0.78 -4.19 -17.66
N SER A 390 -0.73 -2.89 -17.40
CA SER A 390 -0.45 -2.36 -16.05
C SER A 390 -1.70 -1.77 -15.41
N VAL A 391 -2.68 -1.36 -16.21
CA VAL A 391 -3.98 -0.90 -15.77
C VAL A 391 -5.06 -1.52 -16.65
N VAL A 392 -6.05 -2.18 -16.05
CA VAL A 392 -7.23 -2.71 -16.73
C VAL A 392 -8.35 -2.94 -15.72
N THR A 393 -9.61 -2.72 -16.12
CA THR A 393 -10.78 -2.98 -15.29
C THR A 393 -11.59 -4.13 -15.87
N GLY A 394 -11.92 -5.13 -15.05
CA GLY A 394 -12.94 -6.13 -15.37
C GLY A 394 -12.66 -6.91 -16.66
N LEU A 395 -11.40 -7.11 -17.01
CA LEU A 395 -11.02 -7.84 -18.22
C LEU A 395 -11.54 -9.27 -18.12
N GLY A 396 -12.41 -9.65 -19.06
CA GLY A 396 -12.96 -11.01 -19.12
C GLY A 396 -11.88 -12.07 -19.34
N LEU A 397 -12.00 -13.17 -18.62
CA LEU A 397 -11.11 -14.33 -18.65
C LEU A 397 -11.91 -15.60 -18.87
N GLU A 398 -11.34 -16.51 -19.67
CA GLU A 398 -11.92 -17.81 -19.97
C GLU A 398 -11.18 -18.94 -19.23
N PRO A 399 -11.85 -20.09 -18.97
CA PRO A 399 -11.17 -21.26 -18.42
C PRO A 399 -9.94 -21.66 -19.25
N GLY A 400 -8.79 -21.76 -18.58
CA GLY A 400 -7.49 -22.07 -19.16
C GLY A 400 -6.62 -20.85 -19.48
N ASP A 401 -7.16 -19.63 -19.47
CA ASP A 401 -6.34 -18.41 -19.52
C ASP A 401 -5.42 -18.35 -18.29
N ILE A 402 -4.24 -17.75 -18.45
CA ILE A 402 -3.27 -17.54 -17.36
C ILE A 402 -3.09 -16.04 -17.16
N VAL A 403 -3.32 -15.57 -15.93
CA VAL A 403 -2.91 -14.24 -15.48
C VAL A 403 -1.53 -14.39 -14.84
N ARG A 404 -0.50 -13.95 -15.54
CA ARG A 404 0.88 -13.91 -15.05
C ARG A 404 1.18 -12.53 -14.50
N ILE A 405 1.51 -12.46 -13.23
CA ILE A 405 1.84 -11.23 -12.51
C ILE A 405 3.36 -11.07 -12.51
N TYR A 406 3.83 -9.87 -12.81
CA TYR A 406 5.21 -9.42 -12.63
C TYR A 406 5.23 -8.27 -11.63
N THR A 407 5.90 -8.47 -10.50
CA THR A 407 6.30 -7.36 -9.64
C THR A 407 7.77 -7.02 -9.85
N GLY A 408 8.08 -5.73 -9.77
CA GLY A 408 9.37 -5.17 -10.11
C GLY A 408 10.44 -5.50 -9.07
N ASN A 409 11.69 -5.55 -9.54
CA ASN A 409 12.86 -5.52 -8.68
C ASN A 409 13.03 -4.11 -8.11
N GLY A 410 13.56 -3.99 -6.90
CA GLY A 410 13.94 -2.69 -6.34
C GLY A 410 15.16 -2.09 -7.03
N GLY A 411 15.40 -0.79 -6.82
CA GLY A 411 16.60 -0.12 -7.32
C GLY A 411 17.87 -0.57 -6.61
N GLY A 412 18.99 -0.59 -7.34
CA GLY A 412 20.31 -0.94 -6.82
C GLY A 412 21.00 0.20 -6.07
N PHE A 413 22.00 -0.15 -5.28
CA PHE A 413 22.86 0.80 -4.56
C PHE A 413 24.33 0.61 -4.96
N GLY A 414 25.00 1.70 -5.35
CA GLY A 414 26.41 1.66 -5.71
C GLY A 414 26.68 1.08 -7.10
N ASP A 415 27.87 1.32 -7.64
CA ASP A 415 28.30 0.80 -8.94
C ASP A 415 28.29 -0.76 -8.96
N PRO A 416 27.54 -1.41 -9.88
CA PRO A 416 27.51 -2.87 -10.04
C PRO A 416 28.89 -3.52 -10.17
N LYS A 417 29.88 -2.81 -10.75
CA LYS A 417 31.26 -3.32 -10.89
C LYS A 417 31.96 -3.52 -9.55
N LYS A 418 31.42 -2.95 -8.47
CA LYS A 418 31.94 -3.08 -7.10
C LYS A 418 31.24 -4.18 -6.30
N ARG A 419 30.31 -4.94 -6.89
CA ARG A 419 29.68 -6.08 -6.21
C ARG A 419 30.73 -7.13 -5.86
N ASN A 420 30.62 -7.68 -4.66
CA ASN A 420 31.55 -8.70 -4.18
C ASN A 420 31.41 -9.99 -5.03
N LYS A 421 32.54 -10.58 -5.45
CA LYS A 421 32.56 -11.79 -6.29
C LYS A 421 31.89 -13.01 -5.64
N GLU A 422 32.01 -13.16 -4.32
CA GLU A 422 31.34 -14.24 -3.59
C GLU A 422 29.83 -14.04 -3.55
N MET A 423 29.35 -12.79 -3.45
CA MET A 423 27.92 -12.48 -3.57
C MET A 423 27.41 -12.80 -4.97
N ILE A 424 28.16 -12.45 -6.03
CA ILE A 424 27.81 -12.82 -7.41
C ILE A 424 27.71 -14.34 -7.57
N LYS A 425 28.65 -15.09 -7.00
CA LYS A 425 28.63 -16.56 -7.04
C LYS A 425 27.41 -17.13 -6.30
N SER A 426 27.08 -16.57 -5.14
CA SER A 426 25.87 -16.92 -4.39
C SER A 426 24.61 -16.61 -5.18
N ASP A 427 24.58 -15.47 -5.88
CA ASP A 427 23.46 -15.08 -6.73
C ASP A 427 23.24 -16.14 -7.81
N LEU A 428 24.29 -16.50 -8.54
CA LEU A 428 24.23 -17.48 -9.64
C LEU A 428 23.87 -18.91 -9.19
N GLN A 429 24.03 -19.24 -7.90
CA GLN A 429 23.67 -20.55 -7.37
C GLN A 429 22.17 -20.70 -7.12
N ILE A 430 21.43 -19.59 -6.96
CA ILE A 430 19.97 -19.66 -6.91
C ILE A 430 19.47 -19.62 -8.35
N PRO A 431 18.81 -20.69 -8.83
CA PRO A 431 18.21 -20.70 -10.15
C PRO A 431 17.35 -19.44 -10.32
N ASP A 432 17.57 -18.71 -11.42
CA ASP A 432 16.87 -17.46 -11.77
C ASP A 432 17.28 -16.15 -11.06
N TRP A 433 18.31 -16.10 -10.18
CA TRP A 433 18.68 -14.84 -9.48
C TRP A 433 19.45 -13.84 -10.37
N ILE A 434 20.38 -14.35 -11.18
CA ILE A 434 21.09 -13.61 -12.22
C ILE A 434 21.08 -14.49 -13.47
N THR A 435 20.42 -14.05 -14.53
CA THR A 435 20.64 -14.63 -15.86
C THR A 435 22.10 -14.36 -16.24
N GLU A 436 22.86 -15.38 -16.64
CA GLU A 436 24.21 -15.19 -17.17
C GLU A 436 24.18 -14.02 -18.17
N MET A 437 24.88 -12.92 -17.85
CA MET A 437 24.99 -11.81 -18.80
C MET A 437 25.62 -12.37 -20.07
N LYS A 438 24.85 -12.41 -21.16
CA LYS A 438 25.41 -12.69 -22.49
C LYS A 438 26.28 -11.49 -22.87
N ASN A 439 27.58 -11.63 -22.61
CA ASN A 439 28.74 -10.86 -23.05
C ASN A 439 28.51 -9.43 -23.56
#